data_AF-A0A965L889-F1
#
_entry.id   AF-A0A965L889-F1
#
_cell.length_a   1.000
_cell.length_b   1.000
_cell.length_c   1.000
_cell.angle_alpha   90.00
_cell.angle_beta   90.00
_cell.angle_gamma   90.00
#
_symmetry.space_group_name_H-M   'P 1'
#
loop_
_entity.id
_entity.type
_entity.pdbx_description
1 polymer ?
#
loop_
_entity_poly.entity_id
_entity_poly.type
_entity_poly.pdbx_seq_one_letter_code
_entity_poly.pdbx_strand_id
1 'polypeptide(L)'
;MNAPVQIRKPEVAERLRELARLEGKSITDLVEEMVRERDERLVARREEDIAVRRHAVQEAVRRFNALPVVGPLLTDADLYDEDGLPK
;
A
#
# COMPACT_ATOMS: atom_id res chain seq x y z
N MET A 1 -4.79 13.07 26.82
CA MET A 1 -6.08 13.25 26.14
C MET A 1 -5.83 14.04 24.87
N ASN A 2 -6.12 13.47 23.70
CA ASN A 2 -6.01 14.21 22.44
C ASN A 2 -7.11 15.26 22.35
N ALA A 3 -6.82 16.39 21.70
CA ALA A 3 -7.80 17.44 21.49
C ALA A 3 -8.98 16.94 20.65
N PRO A 4 -10.23 17.39 20.93
CA PRO A 4 -11.38 17.01 20.14
C PRO A 4 -11.23 17.49 18.69
N VAL A 5 -11.65 16.64 17.75
CA VAL A 5 -11.66 17.00 16.32
C VAL A 5 -12.73 18.06 16.09
N GLN A 6 -12.33 19.22 15.57
CA GLN A 6 -13.23 20.33 15.26
C GLN A 6 -13.48 20.43 13.75
N ILE A 7 -14.74 20.35 13.34
CA ILE A 7 -15.16 20.57 11.96
C ILE A 7 -15.49 22.04 11.78
N ARG A 8 -14.61 22.78 11.07
CA ARG A 8 -14.75 24.23 10.87
C ARG A 8 -15.73 24.63 9.78
N LYS A 9 -16.13 23.67 8.93
CA LYS A 9 -17.07 23.87 7.81
C LYS A 9 -18.49 23.53 8.27
N PRO A 10 -19.39 24.52 8.46
CA PRO A 10 -20.74 24.29 8.98
C PRO A 10 -21.53 23.29 8.15
N GLU A 11 -21.42 23.36 6.83
CA GLU A 11 -22.11 22.46 5.89
C GLU A 11 -21.71 20.99 6.06
N VAL A 12 -20.46 20.72 6.46
CA VAL A 12 -19.99 19.36 6.73
C VAL A 12 -20.55 18.86 8.06
N ALA A 13 -20.58 19.72 9.08
CA ALA A 13 -21.15 19.37 10.38
C ALA A 13 -22.65 19.06 10.28
N GLU A 14 -23.42 19.87 9.52
CA GLU A 14 -24.84 19.62 9.29
C GLU A 14 -25.08 18.31 8.53
N ARG A 15 -24.28 18.02 7.49
CA ARG A 15 -24.38 16.75 6.77
C ARG A 15 -24.11 15.54 7.65
N LEU A 16 -23.11 15.61 8.53
CA LEU A 16 -22.83 14.52 9.47
C LEU A 16 -23.96 14.33 10.48
N ARG A 17 -24.56 15.42 10.96
CA ARG A 17 -25.74 15.35 11.85
C ARG A 17 -26.94 14.72 11.15
N GLU A 18 -27.21 15.11 9.91
CA GLU A 18 -28.29 14.56 9.10
C GLU A 18 -28.09 13.06 8.90
N LEU A 19 -26.89 12.65 8.46
CA LEU A 19 -26.56 11.26 8.20
C LEU A 19 -26.67 10.40 9.47
N ALA A 20 -26.12 10.88 10.59
CA ALA A 20 -26.21 10.19 11.88
C ALA A 20 -27.68 10.02 12.31
N ARG A 21 -28.53 11.02 12.07
CA ARG A 21 -29.97 10.93 12.35
C ARG A 21 -30.68 9.90 11.48
N LEU A 22 -30.39 9.89 10.18
CA LEU A 22 -30.98 8.94 9.23
C LEU A 22 -30.60 7.49 9.56
N GLU A 23 -29.38 7.28 10.05
CA GLU A 23 -28.90 5.95 10.45
C GLU A 23 -29.24 5.59 11.91
N GLY A 24 -29.80 6.52 12.69
CA GLY A 24 -30.10 6.31 14.11
C GLY A 24 -28.86 6.13 14.99
N LYS A 25 -27.70 6.68 14.57
CA LYS A 25 -26.40 6.54 15.24
C LYS A 25 -25.98 7.86 15.90
N SER A 26 -25.06 7.80 16.85
CA SER A 26 -24.35 9.01 17.28
C SER A 26 -23.36 9.46 16.19
N ILE A 27 -22.99 10.74 16.18
CA ILE A 27 -21.97 11.25 15.23
C ILE A 27 -20.64 10.52 15.43
N THR A 28 -20.29 10.19 16.68
CA THR A 28 -19.07 9.46 17.00
C THR A 28 -19.08 8.06 16.39
N ASP A 29 -20.17 7.31 16.58
CA ASP A 29 -20.29 5.94 16.06
C ASP A 29 -20.30 5.93 14.52
N LEU A 30 -21.00 6.90 13.91
CA LEU A 30 -20.99 7.09 12.46
C LEU A 30 -19.57 7.34 11.95
N VAL A 31 -18.83 8.26 12.57
CA VAL A 31 -17.46 8.59 12.16
C VAL A 31 -16.52 7.41 12.38
N GLU A 32 -16.66 6.67 13.50
CA GLU A 32 -15.87 5.47 13.77
C GLU A 32 -16.06 4.42 12.67
N GLU A 33 -17.32 4.14 12.30
CA GLU A 33 -17.65 3.20 11.23
C GLU A 33 -17.10 3.66 9.88
N MET A 34 -17.31 4.94 9.52
CA MET A 34 -16.80 5.50 8.27
C MET A 34 -15.28 5.43 8.17
N VAL A 35 -14.57 5.69 9.27
CA VAL A 35 -13.10 5.60 9.34
C VAL A 35 -12.68 4.14 9.20
N ARG A 36 -13.28 3.23 9.97
CA ARG A 36 -12.96 1.79 9.91
C ARG A 36 -13.11 1.25 8.50
N GLU A 37 -14.25 1.49 7.85
CA GLU A 37 -14.45 1.05 6.47
C GLU A 37 -13.46 1.67 5.49
N ARG A 38 -13.08 2.93 5.71
CA ARG A 38 -12.10 3.61 4.85
C ARG A 38 -10.72 2.99 5.01
N ASP A 39 -10.31 2.71 6.23
CA ASP A 39 -9.04 2.06 6.54
C ASP A 39 -8.99 0.64 5.98
N GLU A 40 -10.03 -0.16 6.18
CA GLU A 40 -10.15 -1.52 5.61
C GLU A 40 -10.01 -1.50 4.09
N ARG A 41 -10.70 -0.57 3.40
CA ARG A 41 -10.57 -0.42 1.94
C ARG A 41 -9.16 -0.01 1.52
N LEU A 42 -8.48 0.85 2.28
CA LEU A 42 -7.12 1.29 1.95
C LEU A 42 -6.09 0.19 2.20
N VAL A 43 -6.25 -0.58 3.28
CA VAL A 43 -5.40 -1.75 3.58
C VAL A 43 -5.58 -2.82 2.51
N ALA A 44 -6.83 -3.19 2.20
CA ALA A 44 -7.12 -4.20 1.18
C ALA A 44 -6.53 -3.82 -0.20
N ARG A 45 -6.69 -2.55 -0.63
CA ARG A 45 -6.07 -2.07 -1.87
C ARG A 45 -4.55 -2.16 -1.85
N ARG A 46 -3.93 -1.82 -0.73
CA ARG A 46 -2.47 -1.90 -0.59
C ARG A 46 -1.98 -3.35 -0.64
N GLU A 47 -2.71 -4.27 -0.02
CA GLU A 47 -2.41 -5.71 -0.06
C GLU A 47 -2.56 -6.26 -1.48
N GLU A 48 -3.61 -5.88 -2.20
CA GLU A 48 -3.82 -6.23 -3.60
C GLU A 48 -2.68 -5.72 -4.49
N ASP A 49 -2.30 -4.45 -4.35
CA ASP A 49 -1.17 -3.85 -5.08
C ASP A 49 0.15 -4.60 -4.81
N ILE A 50 0.39 -4.98 -3.55
CA ILE A 50 1.56 -5.77 -3.17
C ILE A 50 1.50 -7.16 -3.82
N ALA A 51 0.34 -7.83 -3.79
CA ALA A 51 0.16 -9.14 -4.38
C ALA A 51 0.42 -9.12 -5.90
N VAL A 52 -0.13 -8.13 -6.62
CA VAL A 52 0.11 -7.92 -8.05
C VAL A 52 1.59 -7.72 -8.35
N ARG A 53 2.28 -6.86 -7.58
CA ARG A 53 3.72 -6.63 -7.76
C ARG A 53 4.55 -7.88 -7.49
N ARG A 54 4.22 -8.63 -6.42
CA ARG A 54 4.92 -9.89 -6.10
C ARG A 54 4.73 -10.93 -7.19
N HIS A 55 3.52 -11.06 -7.72
CA HIS A 55 3.25 -11.95 -8.85
C HIS A 55 4.06 -11.55 -10.08
N ALA A 56 4.12 -10.26 -10.42
CA ALA A 56 4.91 -9.77 -11.55
C ALA A 56 6.42 -10.08 -11.40
N VAL A 57 6.97 -9.92 -10.19
CA VAL A 57 8.36 -10.28 -9.88
C VAL A 57 8.58 -11.79 -10.02
N GLN A 58 7.69 -12.61 -9.49
CA GLN A 58 7.78 -14.07 -9.59
C GLN A 58 7.74 -14.53 -11.05
N GLU A 59 6.86 -13.96 -11.88
CA GLU A 59 6.82 -14.22 -13.33
C GLU A 59 8.10 -13.81 -14.04
N ALA A 60 8.69 -12.66 -13.69
CA ALA A 60 9.96 -12.22 -14.26
C ALA A 60 11.11 -13.19 -13.90
N VAL A 61 11.22 -13.57 -12.62
CA VAL A 61 12.23 -14.52 -12.14
C VAL A 61 12.04 -15.90 -12.78
N ARG A 62 10.80 -16.39 -12.86
CA ARG A 62 10.46 -17.67 -13.52
C ARG A 62 10.92 -17.67 -14.98
N ARG A 63 10.62 -16.61 -15.73
CA ARG A 63 11.04 -16.47 -17.13
C ARG A 63 12.56 -16.40 -17.26
N PHE A 64 13.23 -15.64 -16.41
CA PHE A 64 14.69 -15.53 -16.42
C PHE A 64 15.36 -16.89 -16.14
N ASN A 65 14.91 -17.60 -15.11
CA ASN A 65 15.45 -18.91 -14.74
C ASN A 65 15.19 -20.00 -15.77
N ALA A 66 14.21 -19.81 -16.66
CA ALA A 66 13.94 -20.74 -17.76
C ALA A 66 14.84 -20.50 -18.99
N LEU A 67 15.63 -19.42 -19.02
CA LEU A 67 16.52 -19.14 -20.14
C LEU A 67 17.71 -20.11 -20.15
N PRO A 68 18.18 -20.53 -21.33
CA PRO A 68 19.39 -21.32 -21.44
C PRO A 68 20.61 -20.49 -21.02
N VAL A 69 21.52 -21.12 -20.29
CA VAL A 69 22.81 -20.51 -19.94
C VAL A 69 23.72 -20.58 -21.17
N VAL A 70 24.06 -19.42 -21.74
CA VAL A 70 24.84 -19.30 -22.99
C VAL A 70 26.34 -19.07 -22.76
N GLY A 71 26.81 -19.03 -21.52
CA GLY A 71 28.21 -18.79 -21.16
C GLY A 71 28.51 -19.09 -19.70
N PRO A 72 29.78 -19.01 -19.27
CA PRO A 72 30.15 -19.15 -17.87
C PRO A 72 29.49 -18.07 -17.02
N LEU A 73 29.15 -18.41 -15.78
CA LEU A 73 28.69 -17.43 -14.80
C LEU A 73 29.87 -16.56 -14.39
N LEU A 74 29.75 -15.25 -14.62
CA LEU A 74 30.74 -14.28 -14.19
C LEU A 74 30.61 -14.06 -12.68
N THR A 75 31.75 -13.93 -12.04
CA THR A 75 31.92 -13.52 -10.65
C THR A 75 32.36 -12.07 -10.58
N ASP A 76 32.33 -11.49 -9.38
CA ASP A 76 32.83 -10.14 -9.18
C ASP A 76 34.30 -10.01 -9.60
N ALA A 77 35.12 -11.06 -9.45
CA ALA A 77 36.53 -11.04 -9.89
C ALA A 77 36.69 -10.96 -11.42
N ASP A 78 35.69 -11.41 -12.18
CA ASP A 78 35.65 -11.32 -13.64
C ASP A 78 35.26 -9.91 -14.11
N LEU A 79 34.57 -9.12 -13.26
CA LEU A 79 34.01 -7.81 -13.59
C LEU A 79 34.77 -6.63 -12.95
N TYR A 80 35.39 -6.86 -11.80
CA TYR A 80 36.02 -5.83 -10.98
C TYR A 80 37.48 -6.18 -10.64
N ASP A 81 38.28 -5.14 -10.42
CA ASP A 81 39.64 -5.25 -9.90
C ASP A 81 39.68 -5.39 -8.38
N GLU A 82 40.89 -5.47 -7.84
CA GLU A 82 41.15 -5.67 -6.41
C GLU A 82 40.69 -4.49 -5.54
N ASP A 83 40.52 -3.31 -6.14
CA ASP A 83 39.97 -2.12 -5.49
C ASP A 83 38.44 -2.01 -5.68
N GLY A 84 37.82 -2.96 -6.39
CA GLY A 84 36.39 -3.00 -6.68
C GLY A 84 35.96 -2.07 -7.82
N LEU A 85 36.91 -1.58 -8.63
CA LEU A 85 36.63 -0.75 -9.80
C LEU A 85 36.36 -1.64 -11.04
N PRO A 86 35.52 -1.20 -11.98
CA PRO A 86 35.30 -1.93 -13.22
C PRO A 86 36.61 -2.06 -14.02
N LYS A 87 36.90 -3.28 -14.48
CA LYS A 87 38.01 -3.55 -15.39
C LYS A 87 37.73 -3.12 -16.83
#